data_AF-A0A6U6KJE0-F1
#
_entry.id   AF-A0A6U6KJE0-F1
#
_cell.length_a   1.000
_cell.length_b   1.000
_cell.length_c   1.000
_cell.angle_alpha   90.00
_cell.angle_beta   90.00
_cell.angle_gamma   90.00
#
_symmetry.space_group_name_H-M   'P 1'
#
loop_
_entity.id
_entity.type
_entity.pdbx_description
1 polymer ?
#
loop_
_entity_poly.entity_id
_entity_poly.type
_entity_poly.pdbx_seq_one_letter_code
_entity_poly.pdbx_strand_id
1 'polypeptide(L)'
;GAGGLWRFGGDGRPRQVAAAAAPRGVWRFGGDGRPKVVAEGEQVAAKSSRPVIKMTVPFEEQIIDEEAMLAKSTFSIKPAALIELTKEVLGRGIGTTPGGEADLAADFEFCAPVVGPIGKEEYLEALGTFKIGDAFPDGKQNYHFFRVDPFEPDRVWFQTRKTGTNTGAFMGKPATGKALTFPPEALSMRFDEAGKVRELTVGYTLDRRVGNTGGLGGAFGYFFGVGRPLPIPECQPYKKSWQFRFLGFVSRITKRLKGTGAKAKEAKQDDVRERVPA
;
A
#
# COMPACT_ATOMS: atom_id res chain seq x y z
N GLY A 1 -7.47 36.93 12.72
CA GLY A 1 -6.89 38.05 13.50
C GLY A 1 -6.00 38.87 12.59
N ALA A 2 -6.17 40.19 12.58
CA ALA A 2 -5.43 41.09 11.69
C ALA A 2 -3.93 41.13 12.04
N GLY A 3 -3.06 40.75 11.08
CA GLY A 3 -1.61 40.79 11.23
C GLY A 3 -1.04 42.18 10.91
N GLY A 4 -0.24 42.76 11.81
CA GLY A 4 0.54 43.96 11.59
C GLY A 4 2.04 43.65 11.51
N LEU A 5 2.83 44.52 10.85
CA LEU A 5 4.28 44.40 10.80
C LEU A 5 4.88 45.09 12.04
N TRP A 6 5.66 44.34 12.82
CA TRP A 6 6.28 44.79 14.06
C TRP A 6 7.80 44.82 13.91
N ARG A 7 8.44 45.87 14.43
CA ARG A 7 9.89 45.99 14.52
C ARG A 7 10.30 45.94 15.98
N PHE A 8 11.35 45.16 16.28
CA PHE A 8 11.99 45.15 17.57
C PHE A 8 13.27 46.01 17.48
N GLY A 9 13.36 47.02 18.35
CA GLY A 9 14.59 47.79 18.53
C GLY A 9 15.59 47.07 19.42
N GLY A 10 16.81 47.61 19.51
CA GLY A 10 17.85 47.08 20.42
C GLY A 10 17.51 47.16 21.91
N ASP A 11 16.40 47.81 22.27
CA ASP A 11 15.79 47.87 23.60
C ASP A 11 14.79 46.73 23.86
N GLY A 12 14.58 45.82 22.89
CA GLY A 12 13.76 44.61 23.05
C GLY A 12 12.25 44.84 23.06
N ARG A 13 11.76 46.08 22.86
CA ARG A 13 10.31 46.36 22.84
C ARG A 13 9.76 46.39 21.40
N PRO A 14 8.63 45.72 21.12
CA PRO A 14 8.01 45.77 19.79
C PRO A 14 7.36 47.13 19.54
N ARG A 15 7.62 47.72 18.38
CA ARG A 15 6.88 48.88 17.86
C ARG A 15 6.22 48.51 16.53
N GLN A 16 4.93 48.80 16.41
CA GLN A 16 4.20 48.58 15.17
C GLN A 16 4.61 49.63 14.14
N VAL A 17 5.02 49.18 12.95
CA VAL A 17 5.54 50.06 11.89
C VAL A 17 4.62 50.19 10.68
N ALA A 18 3.61 49.32 10.56
CA ALA A 18 2.53 49.48 9.57
C ALA A 18 1.24 48.80 10.04
N ALA A 19 0.10 49.44 9.75
CA ALA A 19 -1.23 48.88 9.98
C ALA A 19 -1.64 47.92 8.84
N ALA A 20 -2.62 47.08 9.14
CA ALA A 20 -3.04 45.90 8.38
C ALA A 20 -3.64 46.22 6.99
N ALA A 21 -2.79 46.55 6.02
CA ALA A 21 -3.11 46.49 4.59
C ALA A 21 -1.83 46.53 3.72
N ALA A 22 -0.74 45.88 4.16
CA ALA A 22 0.49 45.87 3.37
C ALA A 22 0.39 44.83 2.23
N PRO A 23 0.64 45.21 0.96
CA PRO A 23 0.70 44.26 -0.15
C PRO A 23 1.83 43.23 0.08
N ARG A 24 1.60 41.98 -0.33
CA ARG A 24 2.59 40.89 -0.24
C ARG A 24 3.74 41.18 -1.21
N GLY A 25 4.95 41.40 -0.68
CA GLY A 25 6.16 41.68 -1.45
C GLY A 25 7.42 41.49 -0.61
N VAL A 26 8.58 41.45 -1.27
CA VAL A 26 9.89 41.40 -0.60
C VAL A 26 10.32 42.82 -0.26
N TRP A 27 10.56 43.08 1.03
CA TRP A 27 10.93 44.39 1.54
C TRP A 27 12.41 44.43 1.89
N ARG A 28 13.11 45.47 1.44
CA ARG A 28 14.49 45.76 1.86
C ARG A 28 14.52 47.10 2.57
N PHE A 29 15.20 47.15 3.70
CA PHE A 29 15.43 48.37 4.45
C PHE A 29 16.77 48.96 4.03
N GLY A 30 16.75 50.20 3.53
CA GLY A 30 17.95 50.99 3.27
C GLY A 30 18.48 51.66 4.55
N GLY A 31 19.67 52.25 4.47
CA GLY A 31 20.30 52.97 5.58
C GLY A 31 19.54 54.20 6.09
N ASP A 32 18.46 54.61 5.42
CA ASP A 32 17.54 55.68 5.79
C ASP A 32 16.32 55.19 6.62
N GLY A 33 16.24 53.88 6.90
CA GLY A 33 15.26 53.29 7.81
C GLY A 33 13.82 53.22 7.28
N ARG A 34 13.58 53.57 6.01
CA ARG A 34 12.26 53.44 5.37
C ARG A 34 12.16 52.15 4.55
N PRO A 35 11.08 51.36 4.69
CA PRO A 35 10.90 50.15 3.88
C PRO A 35 10.64 50.53 2.43
N LYS A 36 11.38 49.93 1.49
CA LYS A 36 11.09 49.98 0.05
C LYS A 36 10.65 48.60 -0.44
N VAL A 37 9.57 48.57 -1.23
CA VAL A 37 9.17 47.37 -1.99
C VAL A 37 10.20 47.18 -3.10
N VAL A 38 10.86 46.03 -3.14
CA VAL A 38 11.91 45.75 -4.14
C VAL A 38 11.49 44.74 -5.19
N ALA A 39 10.37 44.05 -4.96
CA ALA A 39 9.70 43.21 -5.93
C ALA A 39 8.24 43.01 -5.51
N GLU A 40 7.30 43.25 -6.43
CA GLU A 40 5.93 42.75 -6.31
C GLU A 40 5.97 41.23 -6.50
N GLY A 41 5.38 40.48 -5.58
CA GLY A 41 5.39 39.03 -5.62
C GLY A 41 4.44 38.51 -6.69
N GLU A 42 4.89 38.45 -7.95
CA GLU A 42 4.27 37.60 -8.96
C GLU A 42 4.42 36.14 -8.49
N GLN A 43 3.33 35.37 -8.49
CA GLN A 43 3.40 33.93 -8.22
C GLN A 43 4.31 33.30 -9.28
N VAL A 44 5.57 33.07 -8.93
CA VAL A 44 6.44 32.22 -9.72
C VAL A 44 5.98 30.79 -9.49
N ALA A 45 4.92 30.39 -10.19
CA ALA A 45 4.65 28.99 -10.46
C ALA A 45 5.92 28.45 -11.13
N ALA A 46 6.73 27.71 -10.38
CA ALA A 46 7.91 27.05 -10.91
C ALA A 46 7.45 26.18 -12.09
N LYS A 47 7.68 26.65 -13.32
CA LYS A 47 7.40 25.87 -14.53
C LYS A 47 8.31 24.66 -14.46
N SER A 48 7.73 23.53 -14.04
CA SER A 48 8.38 22.23 -14.08
C SER A 48 8.92 22.02 -15.49
N SER A 49 10.24 22.00 -15.64
CA SER A 49 10.94 21.80 -16.92
C SER A 49 10.85 20.35 -17.42
N ARG A 50 9.94 19.55 -16.86
CA ARG A 50 9.74 18.16 -17.28
C ARG A 50 8.93 18.16 -18.57
N PRO A 51 9.39 17.45 -19.62
CA PRO A 51 8.63 17.34 -20.85
C PRO A 51 7.27 16.70 -20.55
N VAL A 52 6.18 17.39 -20.92
CA VAL A 52 4.82 16.85 -20.81
C VAL A 52 4.62 15.89 -21.97
N ILE A 53 4.67 14.59 -21.70
CA ILE A 53 4.28 13.57 -22.67
C ILE A 53 2.76 13.64 -22.80
N LYS A 54 2.26 13.95 -24.00
CA LYS A 54 0.82 13.91 -24.27
C LYS A 54 0.36 12.45 -24.23
N MET A 55 -0.41 12.11 -23.21
CA MET A 55 -1.12 10.82 -23.17
C MET A 55 -2.32 10.88 -24.12
N THR A 56 -2.68 9.72 -24.69
CA THR A 56 -3.84 9.59 -25.60
C THR A 56 -5.17 9.83 -24.89
N VAL A 57 -5.23 9.51 -23.59
CA VAL A 57 -6.35 9.79 -22.69
C VAL A 57 -5.82 10.64 -21.54
N PRO A 58 -6.47 11.76 -21.19
CA PRO A 58 -6.11 12.55 -20.02
C PRO A 58 -6.00 11.68 -18.77
N PHE A 59 -5.01 11.97 -17.91
CA PHE A 59 -4.78 11.15 -16.71
C PHE A 59 -5.97 11.20 -15.75
N GLU A 60 -6.67 12.33 -15.73
CA GLU A 60 -7.87 12.59 -14.94
C GLU A 60 -9.02 11.66 -15.33
N GLU A 61 -9.14 11.28 -16.61
CA GLU A 61 -10.13 10.31 -17.10
C GLU A 61 -9.78 8.86 -16.71
N GLN A 62 -8.55 8.60 -16.23
CA GLN A 62 -8.11 7.29 -15.74
C GLN A 62 -8.30 7.13 -14.22
N ILE A 63 -8.71 8.18 -13.52
CA ILE A 63 -9.00 8.17 -12.09
C ILE A 63 -10.52 8.21 -11.90
N ILE A 64 -11.05 7.24 -11.17
CA ILE A 64 -12.48 7.21 -10.85
C ILE A 64 -12.82 8.17 -9.71
N ASP A 65 -14.06 8.64 -9.71
CA ASP A 65 -14.66 9.30 -8.55
C ASP A 65 -15.31 8.23 -7.64
N GLU A 66 -14.53 7.73 -6.69
CA GLU A 66 -14.96 6.67 -5.76
C GLU A 66 -16.19 7.08 -4.95
N GLU A 67 -16.26 8.33 -4.49
CA GLU A 67 -17.39 8.84 -3.70
C GLU A 67 -18.67 8.89 -4.53
N ALA A 68 -18.61 9.39 -5.77
CA ALA A 68 -19.77 9.44 -6.65
C ALA A 68 -20.25 8.04 -7.06
N MET A 69 -19.35 7.07 -7.22
CA MET A 69 -19.72 5.68 -7.50
C MET A 69 -20.43 5.05 -6.29
N LEU A 70 -19.86 5.19 -5.10
CA LEU A 70 -20.45 4.65 -3.87
C LEU A 70 -21.79 5.33 -3.52
N ALA A 71 -21.95 6.63 -3.81
CA ALA A 71 -23.21 7.34 -3.63
C ALA A 71 -24.35 6.80 -4.52
N LYS A 72 -24.02 6.21 -5.67
CA LYS A 72 -24.97 5.57 -6.60
C LYS A 72 -25.25 4.10 -6.27
N SER A 73 -24.53 3.53 -5.30
CA SER A 73 -24.71 2.12 -4.91
C SER A 73 -26.14 1.84 -4.44
N THR A 74 -26.71 0.77 -4.98
CA THR A 74 -28.02 0.22 -4.58
C THR A 74 -27.92 -0.84 -3.49
N PHE A 75 -26.71 -1.17 -3.02
CA PHE A 75 -26.55 -2.16 -1.95
C PHE A 75 -27.21 -1.67 -0.65
N SER A 76 -27.86 -2.61 0.05
CA SER A 76 -28.73 -2.32 1.20
C SER A 76 -27.98 -1.69 2.37
N ILE A 77 -26.71 -2.07 2.57
CA ILE A 77 -25.88 -1.58 3.66
C ILE A 77 -24.99 -0.45 3.14
N LYS A 78 -25.09 0.74 3.73
CA LYS A 78 -24.30 1.90 3.31
C LYS A 78 -22.81 1.75 3.65
N PRO A 79 -21.90 2.38 2.89
CA PRO A 79 -20.47 2.12 2.99
C PRO A 79 -19.89 2.24 4.41
N ALA A 80 -20.23 3.30 5.15
CA ALA A 80 -19.77 3.48 6.53
C ALA A 80 -20.26 2.35 7.45
N ALA A 81 -21.52 1.92 7.33
CA ALA A 81 -22.07 0.83 8.12
C ALA A 81 -21.44 -0.52 7.76
N LEU A 82 -21.14 -0.74 6.47
CA LEU A 82 -20.49 -1.97 5.99
C LEU A 82 -19.06 -2.11 6.54
N ILE A 83 -18.34 -0.99 6.65
CA ILE A 83 -17.01 -0.94 7.29
C ILE A 83 -17.09 -1.29 8.78
N GLU A 84 -18.06 -0.72 9.51
CA GLU A 84 -18.23 -1.05 10.93
C GLU A 84 -18.62 -2.52 11.12
N LEU A 85 -19.56 -3.03 10.32
CA LEU A 85 -19.92 -4.45 10.30
C LEU A 85 -18.70 -5.36 10.05
N THR A 86 -17.82 -4.97 9.13
CA THR A 86 -16.56 -5.69 8.90
C THR A 86 -15.71 -5.75 10.15
N LYS A 87 -15.53 -4.62 10.85
CA LYS A 87 -14.74 -4.57 12.10
C LYS A 87 -15.38 -5.42 13.21
N GLU A 88 -16.70 -5.41 13.30
CA GLU A 88 -17.43 -6.25 14.26
C GLU A 88 -17.22 -7.74 14.00
N VAL A 89 -17.39 -8.19 12.75
CA VAL A 89 -17.16 -9.59 12.37
C VAL A 89 -15.71 -10.01 12.62
N LEU A 90 -14.74 -9.13 12.31
CA LEU A 90 -13.33 -9.36 12.65
C LEU A 90 -13.13 -9.51 14.16
N GLY A 91 -13.79 -8.68 14.98
CA GLY A 91 -13.75 -8.73 16.44
C GLY A 91 -14.39 -10.00 17.01
N ARG A 92 -15.40 -10.55 16.33
CA ARG A 92 -16.04 -11.84 16.65
C ARG A 92 -15.29 -13.05 16.07
N GLY A 93 -14.10 -12.87 15.50
CA GLY A 93 -13.29 -13.98 15.02
C GLY A 93 -13.78 -14.64 13.73
N ILE A 94 -14.61 -13.96 12.94
CA ILE A 94 -14.94 -14.36 11.56
C ILE A 94 -15.49 -15.80 11.47
N GLY A 95 -16.45 -16.11 12.34
CA GLY A 95 -17.08 -17.42 12.37
C GLY A 95 -16.43 -18.46 13.26
N THR A 96 -15.23 -18.22 13.82
CA THR A 96 -14.50 -19.26 14.58
C THR A 96 -14.77 -19.26 16.08
N THR A 97 -15.53 -18.29 16.61
CA THR A 97 -15.95 -18.29 18.02
C THR A 97 -17.30 -18.98 18.17
N PRO A 98 -17.65 -19.53 19.33
CA PRO A 98 -18.96 -20.17 19.54
C PRO A 98 -20.13 -19.28 19.13
N GLY A 99 -20.96 -19.73 18.19
CA GLY A 99 -22.10 -18.99 17.65
C GLY A 99 -21.73 -17.97 16.56
N GLY A 100 -20.45 -17.76 16.30
CA GLY A 100 -19.95 -16.89 15.25
C GLY A 100 -20.24 -17.42 13.85
N GLU A 101 -20.50 -18.72 13.70
CA GLU A 101 -20.85 -19.34 12.41
C GLU A 101 -22.11 -18.71 11.79
N ALA A 102 -22.94 -18.05 12.61
CA ALA A 102 -24.11 -17.27 12.18
C ALA A 102 -23.74 -16.01 11.38
N ASP A 103 -22.53 -15.48 11.54
CA ASP A 103 -21.99 -14.36 10.76
C ASP A 103 -21.68 -14.78 9.31
N LEU A 104 -21.56 -16.09 9.02
CA LEU A 104 -21.23 -16.60 7.70
C LEU A 104 -22.50 -17.01 6.93
N ALA A 105 -22.62 -16.53 5.69
CA ALA A 105 -23.69 -16.90 4.77
C ALA A 105 -23.70 -18.40 4.48
N ALA A 106 -24.82 -18.91 3.96
CA ALA A 106 -24.96 -20.32 3.62
C ALA A 106 -24.03 -20.74 2.47
N ASP A 107 -23.79 -19.82 1.53
CA ASP A 107 -22.89 -19.98 0.39
C ASP A 107 -21.55 -19.25 0.60
N PHE A 108 -21.07 -19.21 1.85
CA PHE A 108 -19.79 -18.61 2.19
C PHE A 108 -18.62 -19.31 1.47
N GLU A 109 -17.68 -18.49 0.97
CA GLU A 109 -16.45 -18.91 0.33
C GLU A 109 -15.22 -18.26 1.00
N PHE A 110 -14.17 -19.06 1.22
CA PHE A 110 -12.84 -18.57 1.60
C PHE A 110 -11.85 -18.74 0.45
N CYS A 111 -11.09 -17.69 0.14
CA CYS A 111 -10.09 -17.73 -0.93
C CYS A 111 -8.81 -16.94 -0.60
N ALA A 112 -7.67 -17.61 -0.70
CA ALA A 112 -6.33 -17.07 -0.52
C ALA A 112 -5.48 -17.34 -1.79
N PRO A 113 -4.28 -16.75 -1.93
CA PRO A 113 -3.47 -16.91 -3.15
C PRO A 113 -3.12 -18.34 -3.57
N VAL A 114 -3.22 -19.30 -2.66
CA VAL A 114 -2.87 -20.71 -2.89
C VAL A 114 -3.98 -21.66 -2.43
N VAL A 115 -4.77 -21.27 -1.42
CA VAL A 115 -5.81 -22.12 -0.83
C VAL A 115 -7.16 -21.53 -1.18
N GLY A 116 -8.07 -22.36 -1.68
CA GLY A 116 -9.41 -21.94 -2.07
C GLY A 116 -9.66 -22.02 -3.57
N PRO A 117 -10.92 -21.82 -3.99
CA PRO A 117 -12.07 -21.53 -3.12
C PRO A 117 -12.48 -22.75 -2.27
N ILE A 118 -12.80 -22.53 -0.99
CA ILE A 118 -13.35 -23.56 -0.08
C ILE A 118 -14.61 -23.04 0.61
N GLY A 119 -15.51 -23.96 0.97
CA GLY A 119 -16.79 -23.65 1.62
C GLY A 119 -16.69 -23.42 3.13
N LYS A 120 -17.83 -23.09 3.74
CA LYS A 120 -17.99 -22.79 5.17
C LYS A 120 -17.47 -23.88 6.09
N GLU A 121 -17.86 -25.13 5.85
CA GLU A 121 -17.51 -26.26 6.71
C GLU A 121 -15.99 -26.50 6.71
N GLU A 122 -15.38 -26.53 5.52
CA GLU A 122 -13.95 -26.73 5.35
C GLU A 122 -13.13 -25.58 5.95
N TYR A 123 -13.60 -24.33 5.79
CA TYR A 123 -12.98 -23.16 6.41
C TYR A 123 -12.95 -23.26 7.95
N LEU A 124 -14.08 -23.62 8.57
CA LEU A 124 -14.18 -23.73 10.02
C LEU A 124 -13.32 -24.89 10.56
N GLU A 125 -13.30 -26.03 9.85
CA GLU A 125 -12.46 -27.17 10.20
C GLU A 125 -10.97 -26.83 10.11
N ALA A 126 -10.56 -26.16 9.02
CA ALA A 126 -9.18 -25.75 8.81
C ALA A 126 -8.68 -24.82 9.92
N LEU A 127 -9.46 -23.79 10.28
CA LEU A 127 -9.09 -22.85 11.35
C LEU A 127 -9.11 -23.50 12.74
N GLY A 128 -10.05 -24.41 13.00
CA GLY A 128 -10.07 -25.20 14.24
C GLY A 128 -8.83 -26.08 14.41
N THR A 129 -8.24 -26.53 13.30
CA THR A 129 -7.02 -27.36 13.29
C THR A 129 -5.75 -26.55 13.53
N PHE A 130 -5.62 -25.37 12.91
CA PHE A 130 -4.37 -24.61 12.98
C PHE A 130 -4.11 -23.94 14.33
N LYS A 131 -5.16 -23.66 15.12
CA LYS A 131 -5.10 -23.06 16.47
C LYS A 131 -4.07 -21.93 16.58
N ILE A 132 -4.07 -21.03 15.59
CA ILE A 132 -3.06 -19.97 15.47
C ILE A 132 -3.09 -19.05 16.70
N GLY A 133 -4.28 -18.79 17.26
CA GLY A 133 -4.43 -18.00 18.48
C GLY A 133 -3.68 -18.60 19.68
N ASP A 134 -3.79 -19.91 19.89
CA ASP A 134 -3.08 -20.62 20.96
C ASP A 134 -1.57 -20.62 20.74
N ALA A 135 -1.14 -20.76 19.47
CA ALA A 135 0.27 -20.76 19.10
C ALA A 135 0.94 -19.38 19.21
N PHE A 136 0.16 -18.30 19.07
CA PHE A 136 0.59 -16.90 19.07
C PHE A 136 -0.36 -16.05 19.94
N PRO A 137 -0.34 -16.20 21.27
CA PRO A 137 -1.29 -15.54 22.17
C PRO A 137 -1.11 -14.01 22.23
N ASP A 138 0.07 -13.49 21.88
CA ASP A 138 0.35 -12.06 21.71
C ASP A 138 0.09 -11.57 20.27
N GLY A 139 -0.48 -12.43 19.43
CA GLY A 139 -0.75 -12.19 18.03
C GLY A 139 -1.65 -10.98 17.81
N LYS A 140 -1.17 -10.00 17.05
CA LYS A 140 -1.92 -8.81 16.65
C LYS A 140 -2.05 -8.79 15.14
N GLN A 141 -3.27 -8.59 14.66
CA GLN A 141 -3.53 -8.45 13.24
C GLN A 141 -3.08 -7.06 12.73
N ASN A 142 -3.33 -6.00 13.51
CA ASN A 142 -3.02 -4.63 13.11
C ASN A 142 -3.76 -4.25 11.80
N TYR A 143 -5.09 -4.42 11.81
CA TYR A 143 -5.94 -4.08 10.67
C TYR A 143 -6.00 -2.56 10.44
N HIS A 144 -6.01 -2.14 9.18
CA HIS A 144 -6.03 -0.73 8.76
C HIS A 144 -6.52 -0.58 7.30
N PHE A 145 -6.72 0.65 6.83
CA PHE A 145 -7.16 0.99 5.46
C PHE A 145 -8.44 0.29 4.99
N PHE A 146 -9.46 0.27 5.86
CA PHE A 146 -10.81 -0.18 5.51
C PHE A 146 -11.45 0.76 4.49
N ARG A 147 -11.97 0.20 3.40
CA ARG A 147 -12.71 0.94 2.36
C ARG A 147 -13.68 0.00 1.64
N VAL A 148 -14.81 0.53 1.21
CA VAL A 148 -15.75 -0.20 0.34
C VAL A 148 -15.25 -0.13 -1.09
N ASP A 149 -15.39 -1.22 -1.83
CA ASP A 149 -15.05 -1.25 -3.25
C ASP A 149 -16.10 -0.47 -4.07
N PRO A 150 -15.72 0.56 -4.85
CA PRO A 150 -16.65 1.28 -5.70
C PRO A 150 -17.22 0.42 -6.86
N PHE A 151 -16.55 -0.67 -7.23
CA PHE A 151 -16.99 -1.61 -8.28
C PHE A 151 -17.81 -2.78 -7.72
N GLU A 152 -17.57 -3.18 -6.49
CA GLU A 152 -18.31 -4.23 -5.77
C GLU A 152 -18.81 -3.67 -4.42
N PRO A 153 -19.94 -2.93 -4.38
CA PRO A 153 -20.35 -2.18 -3.18
C PRO A 153 -20.73 -3.04 -1.95
N ASP A 154 -20.78 -4.36 -2.11
CA ASP A 154 -20.92 -5.36 -1.06
C ASP A 154 -19.58 -5.83 -0.47
N ARG A 155 -18.45 -5.37 -1.02
CA ARG A 155 -17.09 -5.75 -0.63
C ARG A 155 -16.40 -4.64 0.17
N VAL A 156 -15.76 -5.01 1.28
CA VAL A 156 -14.83 -4.16 2.02
C VAL A 156 -13.41 -4.67 1.85
N TRP A 157 -12.52 -3.83 1.34
CA TRP A 157 -11.08 -4.06 1.33
C TRP A 157 -10.44 -3.48 2.58
N PHE A 158 -9.51 -4.23 3.17
CA PHE A 158 -8.70 -3.78 4.31
C PHE A 158 -7.32 -4.43 4.26
N GLN A 159 -6.43 -3.95 5.11
CA GLN A 159 -5.04 -4.40 5.15
C GLN A 159 -4.65 -4.83 6.56
N THR A 160 -3.62 -5.66 6.66
CA THR A 160 -3.08 -6.15 7.94
C THR A 160 -1.56 -6.00 7.99
N ARG A 161 -1.02 -5.92 9.20
CA ARG A 161 0.43 -5.89 9.50
C ARG A 161 0.71 -6.83 10.66
N LYS A 162 0.46 -8.12 10.45
CA LYS A 162 0.46 -9.10 11.54
C LYS A 162 1.81 -9.17 12.25
N THR A 163 1.73 -9.28 13.58
CA THR A 163 2.87 -9.55 14.45
C THR A 163 2.48 -10.59 15.48
N GLY A 164 3.43 -11.35 15.99
CA GLY A 164 3.19 -12.27 17.11
C GLY A 164 4.40 -13.14 17.40
N THR A 165 4.46 -13.70 18.59
CA THR A 165 5.55 -14.55 19.06
C THR A 165 5.04 -15.96 19.26
N ASN A 166 5.74 -16.95 18.69
CA ASN A 166 5.34 -18.34 18.85
C ASN A 166 5.72 -18.86 20.25
N THR A 167 4.87 -18.62 21.23
CA THR A 167 5.02 -19.09 22.62
C THR A 167 4.15 -20.31 22.94
N GLY A 168 3.16 -20.62 22.09
CA GLY A 168 2.37 -21.84 22.18
C GLY A 168 2.86 -22.96 21.26
N ALA A 169 2.39 -24.18 21.51
CA ALA A 169 2.62 -25.30 20.60
C ALA A 169 1.97 -25.00 19.24
N PHE A 170 2.63 -25.39 18.15
CA PHE A 170 2.14 -25.17 16.80
C PHE A 170 2.35 -26.43 15.97
N MET A 171 1.26 -26.96 15.40
CA MET A 171 1.25 -28.21 14.62
C MET A 171 1.80 -29.41 15.39
N GLY A 172 1.35 -29.59 16.64
CA GLY A 172 1.77 -30.70 17.50
C GLY A 172 3.22 -30.63 17.97
N LYS A 173 3.94 -29.54 17.68
CA LYS A 173 5.34 -29.35 18.06
C LYS A 173 5.48 -28.20 19.07
N PRO A 174 6.45 -28.25 20.01
CA PRO A 174 6.65 -27.20 21.00
C PRO A 174 6.86 -25.82 20.39
N ALA A 175 6.63 -24.79 21.20
CA ALA A 175 6.88 -23.40 20.86
C ALA A 175 8.34 -23.18 20.42
N THR A 176 8.55 -22.27 19.46
CA THR A 176 9.88 -21.93 18.95
C THR A 176 10.45 -20.64 19.53
N GLY A 177 9.61 -19.83 20.19
CA GLY A 177 9.99 -18.51 20.72
C GLY A 177 10.23 -17.44 19.65
N LYS A 178 10.01 -17.75 18.36
CA LYS A 178 10.28 -16.80 17.27
C LYS A 178 9.20 -15.72 17.20
N ALA A 179 9.64 -14.47 17.20
CA ALA A 179 8.81 -13.32 16.89
C ALA A 179 8.66 -13.17 15.36
N LEU A 180 7.43 -13.06 14.90
CA LEU A 180 7.07 -12.92 13.49
C LEU A 180 6.59 -11.51 13.22
N THR A 181 7.01 -10.99 12.07
CA THR A 181 6.51 -9.76 11.46
C THR A 181 6.14 -10.10 10.03
N PHE A 182 4.87 -9.98 9.70
CA PHE A 182 4.37 -10.30 8.37
C PHE A 182 4.58 -9.14 7.40
N PRO A 183 4.65 -9.43 6.09
CA PRO A 183 4.51 -8.41 5.07
C PRO A 183 3.12 -7.71 5.18
N PRO A 184 2.93 -6.57 4.52
CA PRO A 184 1.58 -6.04 4.37
C PRO A 184 0.76 -7.03 3.53
N GLU A 185 -0.45 -7.35 3.97
CA GLU A 185 -1.39 -8.15 3.19
C GLU A 185 -2.68 -7.38 2.98
N ALA A 186 -3.28 -7.52 1.80
CA ALA A 186 -4.65 -7.12 1.53
C ALA A 186 -5.59 -8.29 1.87
N LEU A 187 -6.74 -7.92 2.42
CA LEU A 187 -7.84 -8.78 2.76
C LEU A 187 -9.12 -8.13 2.23
N SER A 188 -10.14 -8.95 2.01
CA SER A 188 -11.48 -8.42 1.79
C SER A 188 -12.56 -9.31 2.36
N MET A 189 -13.72 -8.70 2.58
CA MET A 189 -14.93 -9.37 3.03
C MET A 189 -16.09 -8.91 2.16
N ARG A 190 -16.84 -9.85 1.58
CA ARG A 190 -18.11 -9.55 0.91
C ARG A 190 -19.28 -9.94 1.78
N PHE A 191 -20.36 -9.17 1.67
CA PHE A 191 -21.58 -9.37 2.44
C PHE A 191 -22.78 -9.64 1.55
N ASP A 192 -23.70 -10.49 2.02
CA ASP A 192 -25.04 -10.55 1.45
C ASP A 192 -25.92 -9.38 1.93
N GLU A 193 -27.14 -9.28 1.40
CA GLU A 193 -28.09 -8.22 1.77
C GLU A 193 -28.51 -8.26 3.25
N ALA A 194 -28.34 -9.41 3.91
CA ALA A 194 -28.62 -9.60 5.34
C ALA A 194 -27.43 -9.23 6.23
N GLY A 195 -26.29 -8.85 5.65
CA GLY A 195 -25.07 -8.51 6.37
C GLY A 195 -24.27 -9.73 6.84
N LYS A 196 -24.49 -10.91 6.26
CA LYS A 196 -23.64 -12.08 6.51
C LYS A 196 -22.49 -12.12 5.52
N VAL A 197 -21.35 -12.64 5.96
CA VAL A 197 -20.16 -12.79 5.13
C VAL A 197 -20.39 -13.88 4.10
N ARG A 198 -20.32 -13.52 2.82
CA ARG A 198 -20.38 -14.43 1.67
C ARG A 198 -18.99 -14.79 1.15
N GLU A 199 -18.01 -13.91 1.28
CA GLU A 199 -16.65 -14.18 0.82
C GLU A 199 -15.64 -13.59 1.80
N LEU A 200 -14.59 -14.35 2.13
CA LEU A 200 -13.42 -13.87 2.86
C LEU A 200 -12.16 -14.14 2.05
N THR A 201 -11.41 -13.08 1.75
CA THR A 201 -10.09 -13.21 1.12
C THR A 201 -8.97 -12.77 2.05
N VAL A 202 -7.91 -13.58 2.13
CA VAL A 202 -6.76 -13.31 3.01
C VAL A 202 -5.44 -13.71 2.36
N GLY A 203 -4.32 -13.17 2.83
CA GLY A 203 -2.99 -13.66 2.43
C GLY A 203 -2.37 -12.99 1.21
N TYR A 204 -3.03 -11.99 0.61
CA TYR A 204 -2.53 -11.29 -0.58
C TYR A 204 -1.41 -10.31 -0.21
N THR A 205 -0.17 -10.80 -0.22
CA THR A 205 1.02 -9.99 0.10
C THR A 205 1.19 -8.81 -0.86
N LEU A 206 1.20 -7.59 -0.32
CA LEU A 206 1.41 -6.34 -1.06
C LEU A 206 2.90 -6.03 -1.29
N ASP A 207 3.77 -6.36 -0.33
CA ASP A 207 5.23 -6.27 -0.50
C ASP A 207 5.95 -7.40 0.22
N ARG A 208 6.40 -8.38 -0.56
CA ARG A 208 7.07 -9.59 -0.07
C ARG A 208 8.44 -9.33 0.57
N ARG A 209 8.99 -8.12 0.45
CA ARG A 209 10.32 -7.76 0.98
C ARG A 209 10.26 -7.32 2.44
N VAL A 210 9.07 -7.07 2.96
CA VAL A 210 8.87 -6.57 4.32
C VAL A 210 8.57 -7.73 5.27
N GLY A 211 9.07 -7.64 6.49
CA GLY A 211 8.86 -8.66 7.52
C GLY A 211 9.89 -9.80 7.43
N ASN A 212 9.63 -10.87 8.18
CA ASN A 212 10.55 -12.02 8.32
C ASN A 212 9.92 -13.38 7.96
N THR A 213 8.71 -13.39 7.42
CA THR A 213 8.01 -14.61 6.98
C THR A 213 8.38 -15.03 5.55
N GLY A 214 9.51 -14.56 5.01
CA GLY A 214 9.93 -14.89 3.64
C GLY A 214 9.03 -14.33 2.54
N GLY A 215 8.23 -13.31 2.86
CA GLY A 215 7.27 -12.71 1.95
C GLY A 215 5.95 -13.48 1.81
N LEU A 216 5.75 -14.52 2.63
CA LEU A 216 4.52 -15.31 2.67
C LEU A 216 3.49 -14.67 3.60
N GLY A 217 2.26 -14.59 3.12
CA GLY A 217 1.07 -14.18 3.89
C GLY A 217 0.28 -15.37 4.41
N GLY A 218 -0.91 -15.10 4.94
CA GLY A 218 -1.87 -16.12 5.40
C GLY A 218 -1.28 -17.10 6.41
N ALA A 219 -1.73 -18.36 6.35
CA ALA A 219 -1.23 -19.43 7.20
C ALA A 219 0.25 -19.76 6.90
N PHE A 220 0.65 -19.75 5.63
CA PHE A 220 2.01 -20.14 5.20
C PHE A 220 3.12 -19.24 5.77
N GLY A 221 2.83 -17.96 6.00
CA GLY A 221 3.76 -17.08 6.71
C GLY A 221 4.06 -17.54 8.13
N TYR A 222 3.08 -18.12 8.85
CA TYR A 222 3.31 -18.70 10.18
C TYR A 222 4.21 -19.94 10.09
N PHE A 223 3.90 -20.90 9.21
CA PHE A 223 4.68 -22.12 9.01
C PHE A 223 6.15 -21.80 8.68
N PHE A 224 6.37 -20.95 7.68
CA PHE A 224 7.72 -20.55 7.31
C PHE A 224 8.42 -19.76 8.42
N GLY A 225 7.72 -18.78 9.01
CA GLY A 225 8.27 -17.90 10.05
C GLY A 225 8.78 -18.66 11.28
N VAL A 226 8.06 -19.70 11.73
CA VAL A 226 8.53 -20.54 12.85
C VAL A 226 9.65 -21.50 12.45
N GLY A 227 10.00 -21.58 11.16
CA GLY A 227 11.00 -22.50 10.63
C GLY A 227 10.46 -23.92 10.43
N ARG A 228 9.16 -24.05 10.16
CA ARG A 228 8.47 -25.32 9.85
C ARG A 228 7.65 -25.19 8.57
N PRO A 229 8.25 -24.75 7.44
CA PRO A 229 7.49 -24.60 6.20
C PRO A 229 7.02 -25.98 5.72
N LEU A 230 5.85 -26.01 5.08
CA LEU A 230 5.37 -27.23 4.44
C LEU A 230 6.28 -27.59 3.25
N PRO A 231 6.47 -28.89 2.95
CA PRO A 231 7.34 -29.35 1.86
C PRO A 231 6.69 -29.19 0.48
N ILE A 232 6.00 -28.07 0.26
CA ILE A 232 5.38 -27.69 -1.02
C ILE A 232 5.98 -26.36 -1.51
N PRO A 233 6.17 -26.18 -2.83
CA PRO A 233 6.78 -24.97 -3.39
C PRO A 233 6.09 -23.66 -2.98
N GLU A 234 4.78 -23.67 -2.81
CA GLU A 234 3.94 -22.51 -2.51
C GLU A 234 4.12 -22.02 -1.07
N CYS A 235 4.58 -22.88 -0.16
CA CYS A 235 4.90 -22.54 1.22
C CYS A 235 6.38 -22.10 1.37
N GLN A 236 7.04 -21.77 0.26
CA GLN A 236 8.44 -21.33 0.24
C GLN A 236 8.55 -19.90 -0.31
N PRO A 237 9.55 -19.11 0.15
CA PRO A 237 9.81 -17.79 -0.39
C PRO A 237 10.02 -17.83 -1.90
N TYR A 238 9.54 -16.80 -2.60
CA TYR A 238 9.71 -16.69 -4.04
C TYR A 238 11.19 -16.79 -4.44
N LYS A 239 11.47 -17.72 -5.35
CA LYS A 239 12.77 -17.84 -6.01
C LYS A 239 12.58 -17.70 -7.51
N LYS A 240 13.37 -16.81 -8.13
CA LYS A 240 13.39 -16.69 -9.60
C LYS A 240 13.73 -18.03 -10.23
N SER A 241 12.88 -18.49 -11.14
CA SER A 241 13.12 -19.68 -11.94
C SER A 241 14.38 -19.52 -12.80
N TRP A 242 14.96 -20.64 -13.20
CA TRP A 242 16.16 -20.62 -14.04
C TRP A 242 15.87 -20.00 -15.42
N GLN A 243 14.68 -20.25 -15.98
CA GLN A 243 14.22 -19.64 -17.24
C GLN A 243 14.20 -18.11 -17.12
N PHE A 244 13.66 -17.59 -16.02
CA PHE A 244 13.61 -16.14 -15.79
C PHE A 244 15.00 -15.53 -15.65
N ARG A 245 15.92 -16.23 -14.96
CA ARG A 245 17.32 -15.79 -14.84
C ARG A 245 18.02 -15.77 -16.22
N PHE A 246 17.76 -16.78 -17.05
CA PHE A 246 18.31 -16.88 -18.40
C PHE A 246 17.81 -15.74 -19.31
N LEU A 247 16.51 -15.45 -19.32
CA LEU A 247 15.96 -14.32 -20.08
C LEU A 247 16.60 -12.99 -19.68
N GLY A 248 16.81 -12.77 -18.38
CA GLY A 248 17.50 -11.58 -17.89
C GLY A 248 19.00 -11.52 -18.27
N PHE A 249 19.63 -12.66 -18.51
CA PHE A 249 21.00 -12.72 -19.03
C PHE A 249 21.03 -12.37 -20.52
N VAL A 250 20.15 -12.96 -21.33
CA VAL A 250 20.03 -12.66 -22.78
C VAL A 250 19.75 -11.18 -22.99
N SER A 251 18.78 -10.59 -22.27
CA SER A 251 18.46 -9.16 -22.36
C SER A 251 19.67 -8.26 -22.07
N ARG A 252 20.50 -8.63 -21.08
CA ARG A 252 21.74 -7.89 -20.75
C ARG A 252 22.80 -8.00 -21.86
N ILE A 253 22.97 -9.17 -22.47
CA ILE A 253 23.88 -9.36 -23.61
C ILE A 253 23.40 -8.51 -24.79
N THR A 254 22.12 -8.59 -25.15
CA THR A 254 21.56 -7.86 -26.28
C THR A 254 21.65 -6.34 -26.07
N LYS A 255 21.43 -5.85 -24.83
CA LYS A 255 21.61 -4.43 -24.50
C LYS A 255 23.07 -4.00 -24.59
N ARG A 256 24.02 -4.85 -24.20
CA ARG A 256 25.45 -4.58 -24.39
C ARG A 256 25.80 -4.52 -25.86
N LEU A 257 25.44 -5.52 -26.66
CA LEU A 257 25.71 -5.57 -28.11
C LEU A 257 25.08 -4.39 -28.88
N LYS A 258 23.83 -4.00 -28.57
CA LYS A 258 23.20 -2.81 -29.16
C LYS A 258 23.84 -1.50 -28.69
N GLY A 259 24.27 -1.42 -27.43
CA GLY A 259 25.00 -0.26 -26.90
C GLY A 259 26.40 -0.10 -27.51
N THR A 260 27.09 -1.19 -27.81
CA THR A 260 28.37 -1.18 -28.54
C THR A 260 28.17 -0.82 -30.01
N GLY A 261 27.09 -1.28 -30.65
CA GLY A 261 26.75 -0.92 -32.03
C GLY A 261 26.33 0.54 -32.21
N ALA A 262 25.70 1.17 -31.22
CA ALA A 262 25.39 2.59 -31.23
C ALA A 262 26.66 3.45 -31.11
N LYS A 263 27.57 3.11 -30.18
CA LYS A 263 28.86 3.79 -30.04
C LYS A 263 29.77 3.64 -31.27
N ALA A 264 29.72 2.48 -31.94
CA ALA A 264 30.48 2.26 -33.18
C ALA A 264 29.92 3.05 -34.37
N LYS A 265 28.62 3.38 -34.39
CA LYS A 265 28.01 4.26 -35.40
C LYS A 265 28.32 5.73 -35.17
N GLU A 266 28.31 6.21 -33.92
CA GLU A 266 28.75 7.57 -33.56
C GLU A 266 30.23 7.78 -33.91
N ALA A 267 31.12 6.88 -33.51
CA ALA A 267 32.55 6.99 -33.82
C ALA A 267 32.85 7.00 -35.33
N LYS A 268 32.04 6.31 -36.13
CA LYS A 268 32.18 6.29 -37.61
C LYS A 268 31.55 7.52 -38.28
N GLN A 269 30.64 8.22 -37.62
CA GLN A 269 30.04 9.46 -38.12
C GLN A 269 30.92 10.68 -37.82
N ASP A 270 31.69 10.65 -36.74
CA ASP A 270 32.68 11.68 -36.41
C ASP A 270 33.97 11.56 -37.26
N ASP A 271 34.48 10.35 -37.52
CA ASP A 271 35.65 10.12 -38.41
C ASP A 271 35.38 10.47 -39.89
N VAL A 272 34.10 10.50 -40.31
CA VAL A 272 33.70 10.97 -41.65
C VAL A 272 33.60 12.50 -41.73
N ARG A 273 33.35 13.20 -40.60
CA ARG A 273 33.31 14.67 -40.55
C ARG A 273 34.71 15.30 -40.50
N GLU A 274 35.73 14.59 -40.03
CA GLU A 274 37.13 15.07 -40.02
C GLU A 274 37.87 14.88 -41.36
N ARG A 275 37.27 14.21 -42.35
CA ARG A 275 37.92 13.92 -43.66
C ARG A 275 37.33 14.66 -44.85
N VAL A 276 36.72 15.83 -44.63
CA VAL A 276 36.38 16.75 -45.73
C VAL A 276 37.41 17.89 -45.73
N PRO A 277 38.43 17.88 -46.61
CA PRO A 277 39.28 19.04 -46.79
C PRO A 277 38.49 20.15 -47.48
N ALA A 278 38.83 21.39 -47.15
CA ALA A 278 38.29 22.62 -47.74
C ALA A 278 38.53 22.73 -49.25
#